data_AF-A0A1C5Z383-F1
#
_entry.id   AF-A0A1C5Z383-F1
#
_cell.length_a   1.000
_cell.length_b   1.000
_cell.length_c   1.000
_cell.angle_alpha   90.00
_cell.angle_beta   90.00
_cell.angle_gamma   90.00
#
_symmetry.space_group_name_H-M   'P 1'
#
loop_
_entity.id
_entity.type
_entity.pdbx_description
1 polymer ?
#
loop_
_entity_poly.entity_id
_entity_poly.type
_entity_poly.pdbx_seq_one_letter_code
_entity_poly.pdbx_strand_id
1 'polypeptide(L)'
;MTDCPYVTENIHRLNQEWLDAMALELADAAAQDWAESSGHLDHMVSDKVDAIGVGIAEGTDDQGRECWYCVQLFRYTGQKITWVDEPTHP
;
A
#
# COMPACT_ATOMS: atom_id res chain seq x y z
N MET A 1 -8.39 3.46 3.49
CA MET A 1 -9.43 3.70 2.50
C MET A 1 -9.34 5.16 2.12
N THR A 2 -8.78 5.42 0.95
CA THR A 2 -8.77 6.72 0.31
C THR A 2 -10.20 7.13 -0.04
N ASP A 3 -10.60 8.32 0.39
CA ASP A 3 -11.92 8.91 0.07
C ASP A 3 -11.94 9.61 -1.31
N CYS A 4 -10.91 9.38 -2.12
CA CYS A 4 -10.79 10.01 -3.44
C CYS A 4 -11.39 9.12 -4.54
N PRO A 5 -12.42 9.58 -5.27
CA PRO A 5 -13.11 8.78 -6.30
C PRO A 5 -12.26 8.52 -7.55
N TYR A 6 -11.04 9.09 -7.62
CA TYR A 6 -10.15 9.04 -8.79
C TYR A 6 -8.98 8.06 -8.62
N VAL A 7 -8.90 7.41 -7.47
CA VAL A 7 -7.85 6.46 -7.13
C VAL A 7 -8.46 5.24 -6.45
N THR A 8 -7.70 4.15 -6.42
CA THR A 8 -7.92 3.03 -5.51
C THR A 8 -6.59 2.66 -4.87
N GLU A 9 -6.61 1.84 -3.83
CA GLU A 9 -5.40 1.49 -3.09
C GLU A 9 -5.43 0.05 -2.60
N ASN A 10 -4.23 -0.52 -2.49
CA ASN A 10 -3.97 -1.66 -1.63
C ASN A 10 -3.23 -1.15 -0.39
N ILE A 11 -3.74 -1.46 0.80
CA ILE A 11 -3.10 -1.13 2.07
C ILE A 11 -2.80 -2.41 2.81
N HIS A 12 -1.60 -2.52 3.34
CA HIS A 12 -1.24 -3.61 4.24
C HIS A 12 -0.34 -3.14 5.38
N ARG A 13 -0.44 -3.82 6.53
CA ARG A 13 0.47 -3.65 7.65
C ARG A 13 1.25 -4.96 7.83
N LEU A 14 2.55 -4.92 7.62
CA LEU A 14 3.45 -6.08 7.78
C LEU A 14 4.20 -5.98 9.10
N ASN A 15 4.18 -7.06 9.89
CA ASN A 15 4.94 -7.12 11.14
C ASN A 15 6.42 -7.42 10.85
N GLN A 16 7.34 -6.69 11.46
CA GLN A 16 8.78 -6.90 11.29
C GLN A 16 9.21 -8.32 11.72
N GLU A 17 8.70 -8.82 12.84
CA GLU A 17 9.01 -10.17 13.36
C GLU A 17 8.64 -11.26 12.34
N TRP A 18 7.53 -11.07 11.63
CA TRP A 18 7.09 -12.02 10.61
C TRP A 18 7.98 -11.96 9.35
N LEU A 19 8.37 -10.75 8.92
CA LEU A 19 9.31 -10.57 7.81
C LEU A 19 10.64 -11.27 8.10
N ASP A 20 11.17 -11.07 9.31
CA ASP A 20 12.41 -11.71 9.77
C ASP A 20 12.27 -13.24 9.81
N ALA A 21 11.14 -13.74 10.34
CA ALA A 21 10.88 -15.17 10.43
C ALA A 21 10.74 -15.85 9.07
N MET A 22 10.18 -15.16 8.08
CA MET A 22 10.03 -15.65 6.71
C MET A 22 11.26 -15.38 5.83
N ALA A 23 12.22 -14.59 6.32
CA ALA A 23 13.37 -14.10 5.57
C ALA A 23 12.96 -13.42 4.25
N LEU A 24 11.90 -12.61 4.30
CA LEU A 24 11.36 -11.88 3.16
C LEU A 24 11.77 -10.41 3.18
N GLU A 25 12.09 -9.88 2.01
CA GLU A 25 12.21 -8.45 1.80
C GLU A 25 10.82 -7.81 1.85
N LEU A 26 10.73 -6.60 2.42
CA LEU A 26 9.47 -5.90 2.65
C LEU A 26 8.62 -5.75 1.37
N ALA A 27 9.26 -5.37 0.27
CA ALA A 27 8.58 -5.15 -1.00
C ALA A 27 8.00 -6.45 -1.59
N ASP A 28 8.73 -7.56 -1.46
CA ASP A 28 8.29 -8.86 -1.96
C ASP A 28 7.12 -9.38 -1.14
N ALA A 29 7.21 -9.27 0.19
CA ALA A 29 6.12 -9.61 1.10
C ALA A 29 4.84 -8.80 0.80
N ALA A 30 4.97 -7.48 0.65
CA ALA A 30 3.82 -6.62 0.36
C ALA A 30 3.16 -6.96 -0.99
N ALA A 31 3.97 -7.16 -2.04
CA ALA A 31 3.47 -7.53 -3.36
C ALA A 31 2.80 -8.91 -3.37
N GLN A 32 3.38 -9.88 -2.65
CA GLN A 32 2.80 -11.22 -2.52
C GLN A 32 1.46 -11.19 -1.78
N ASP A 33 1.39 -10.53 -0.61
CA ASP A 33 0.16 -10.41 0.17
C ASP A 33 -0.97 -9.71 -0.62
N TRP A 34 -0.62 -8.71 -1.44
CA TRP A 34 -1.59 -8.11 -2.36
C TRP A 34 -2.03 -9.06 -3.47
N ALA A 35 -1.11 -9.84 -4.05
CA ALA A 35 -1.44 -10.79 -5.09
C ALA A 35 -2.32 -11.96 -4.59
N GLU A 36 -2.21 -12.34 -3.31
CA GLU A 36 -3.00 -13.41 -2.70
C GLU A 36 -4.43 -12.97 -2.30
N SER A 37 -4.70 -11.67 -2.26
CA SER A 37 -6.03 -11.11 -2.00
C SER A 37 -6.74 -10.80 -3.30
N SER A 38 -7.90 -11.43 -3.55
CA SER A 38 -8.65 -11.21 -4.81
C SER A 38 -8.98 -9.74 -5.06
N GLY A 39 -9.37 -8.99 -4.02
CA GLY A 39 -9.67 -7.56 -4.15
C GLY A 39 -8.44 -6.70 -4.45
N HIS A 40 -7.29 -7.03 -3.85
CA HIS A 40 -6.05 -6.30 -4.11
C HIS A 40 -5.47 -6.62 -5.49
N LEU A 41 -5.52 -7.89 -5.88
CA LEU A 41 -5.09 -8.37 -7.19
C LEU A 41 -5.91 -7.71 -8.31
N ASP A 42 -7.23 -7.58 -8.13
CA ASP A 42 -8.12 -6.91 -9.09
C ASP A 42 -7.66 -5.46 -9.38
N HIS A 43 -7.19 -4.73 -8.37
CA HIS A 43 -6.61 -3.40 -8.58
C HIS A 43 -5.28 -3.48 -9.35
N MET A 44 -4.41 -4.43 -9.00
CA MET A 44 -3.07 -4.58 -9.60
C MET A 44 -3.12 -4.91 -11.10
N VAL A 45 -4.12 -5.70 -11.53
CA VAL A 45 -4.25 -6.15 -12.92
C VAL A 45 -5.29 -5.36 -13.71
N SER A 46 -5.85 -4.31 -13.12
CA SER A 46 -6.92 -3.52 -13.74
C SER A 46 -6.45 -2.79 -14.99
N ASP A 47 -7.23 -2.84 -16.06
CA ASP A 47 -7.06 -2.02 -17.27
C ASP A 47 -7.57 -0.58 -17.10
N LYS A 48 -8.17 -0.26 -15.94
CA LYS A 48 -8.76 1.04 -15.64
C LYS A 48 -7.77 2.03 -15.01
N VAL A 49 -6.56 1.59 -14.70
CA VAL A 49 -5.52 2.40 -14.03
C VAL A 49 -4.32 2.57 -14.95
N ASP A 50 -3.67 3.74 -14.88
CA ASP A 50 -2.55 4.09 -15.77
C ASP A 50 -1.29 4.56 -15.05
N ALA A 51 -1.35 4.71 -13.73
CA ALA A 51 -0.21 5.10 -12.90
C ALA A 51 -0.31 4.52 -11.50
N ILE A 52 0.85 4.23 -10.92
CA ILE A 52 1.00 3.64 -9.58
C ILE A 52 1.95 4.53 -8.76
N GLY A 53 1.59 4.78 -7.50
CA GLY A 53 2.47 5.32 -6.46
C GLY A 53 2.61 4.33 -5.32
N VAL A 54 3.79 4.25 -4.70
CA VAL A 54 4.05 3.39 -3.55
C VAL A 54 4.50 4.23 -2.38
N GLY A 55 3.89 4.00 -1.22
CA GLY A 55 4.24 4.64 0.06
C GLY A 55 4.57 3.57 1.10
N ILE A 56 5.67 3.77 1.82
CA ILE A 56 6.13 2.88 2.89
C ILE A 56 6.46 3.75 4.09
N ALA A 57 5.98 3.35 5.26
CA ALA A 57 6.27 4.01 6.52
C ALA A 57 6.52 2.99 7.64
N GLU A 58 7.56 3.23 8.44
CA GLU A 58 7.78 2.53 9.70
C GLU A 58 6.76 2.97 10.75
N GLY A 59 6.38 2.08 11.65
CA GLY A 59 5.54 2.42 12.78
C GLY A 59 5.43 1.28 13.80
N THR A 60 4.53 1.45 14.76
CA THR A 60 4.23 0.46 15.79
C THR A 60 2.77 0.07 15.75
N ASP A 61 2.48 -1.22 15.90
CA ASP A 61 1.12 -1.72 15.96
C ASP A 61 0.43 -1.42 17.32
N ASP A 62 -0.82 -1.87 17.45
CA ASP A 62 -1.65 -1.72 18.65
C ASP A 62 -1.07 -2.42 19.90
N GLN A 63 -0.06 -3.26 19.72
CA GLN A 63 0.65 -3.98 20.77
C GLN A 63 2.07 -3.45 20.99
N GLY A 64 2.46 -2.37 20.29
CA GLY A 64 3.78 -1.75 20.39
C GLY A 64 4.89 -2.49 19.62
N ARG A 65 4.54 -3.38 18.70
CA ARG A 65 5.52 -4.11 17.87
C ARG A 65 5.85 -3.32 16.62
N GLU A 66 7.12 -3.38 16.21
CA GLU A 66 7.60 -2.75 14.98
C GLU A 66 6.89 -3.34 13.75
N CYS A 67 6.45 -2.46 12.86
CA CYS A 67 5.72 -2.83 11.66
C CYS A 67 5.93 -1.81 10.55
N TRP A 68 5.56 -2.23 9.35
CA TRP A 68 5.57 -1.40 8.15
C TRP A 68 4.14 -1.20 7.64
N TYR A 69 3.79 0.06 7.39
CA TYR A 69 2.58 0.43 6.67
C TYR A 69 2.93 0.61 5.19
N CYS A 70 2.39 -0.26 4.35
CA CYS A 70 2.62 -0.27 2.92
C CYS A 70 1.33 0.12 2.19
N VAL A 71 1.45 1.06 1.25
CA VAL A 71 0.36 1.50 0.38
C VAL A 71 0.82 1.42 -1.06
N GLN A 72 0.00 0.78 -1.89
CA GLN A 72 0.08 0.88 -3.34
C GLN A 72 -1.16 1.63 -3.84
N LEU A 73 -0.96 2.85 -4.31
CA LEU A 73 -2.02 3.72 -4.82
C LEU A 73 -2.06 3.62 -6.34
N PHE A 74 -3.26 3.40 -6.90
CA PHE A 74 -3.51 3.34 -8.32
C PHE A 74 -4.36 4.52 -8.75
N ARG A 75 -3.95 5.20 -9.83
CA ARG A 75 -4.72 6.29 -10.43
C ARG A 75 -5.53 5.78 -11.61
N TYR A 76 -6.81 6.13 -11.67
CA TYR A 76 -7.64 5.79 -12.82
C TYR A 76 -7.18 6.52 -14.09
N THR A 77 -7.31 5.83 -15.23
CA THR A 77 -6.87 6.32 -16.53
C THR A 77 -7.50 7.65 -16.89
N GLY A 78 -6.66 8.59 -17.33
CA GLY A 78 -7.09 9.94 -17.72
C GLY A 78 -7.30 10.90 -16.55
N GLN A 79 -7.09 10.46 -15.30
CA GLN A 79 -7.05 11.36 -14.14
C GLN A 79 -5.65 11.96 -13.98
N LYS A 80 -5.59 13.10 -13.29
CA LYS A 80 -4.33 13.76 -12.95
C LYS A 80 -4.34 14.18 -11.49
N ILE A 81 -3.35 13.74 -10.74
CA ILE A 81 -3.08 14.24 -9.40
C ILE A 81 -2.36 15.59 -9.58
N THR A 82 -2.98 16.66 -9.09
CA THR A 82 -2.44 18.03 -9.19
C THR A 82 -1.87 18.53 -7.88
N TRP A 83 -2.21 17.89 -6.76
CA TRP A 83 -1.77 18.27 -5.43
C TRP A 83 -1.92 17.07 -4.47
N VAL A 84 -1.09 17.05 -3.43
CA VAL A 84 -1.15 16.11 -2.31
C VAL A 84 -1.01 16.90 -1.01
N ASP A 85 -1.72 16.49 0.03
CA ASP A 85 -1.61 17.11 1.36
C ASP A 85 -0.19 17.05 1.90
N GLU A 86 0.21 18.10 2.60
CA GLU A 86 1.42 18.04 3.42
C GLU A 86 1.19 17.04 4.56
N PRO A 87 2.21 16.22 4.92
CA PRO A 87 2.09 15.32 6.05
C PRO A 87 1.66 16.08 7.31
N THR A 88 0.66 15.58 8.02
CA THR A 88 0.29 16.13 9.32
C THR A 88 1.47 16.01 10.26
N HIS A 89 1.99 17.15 10.73
CA HIS A 89 3.04 17.17 11.73
C HIS A 89 2.52 16.61 13.07
N PRO A 90 3.34 15.84 13.80
CA PRO A 90 2.99 15.31 15.12
C PRO A 90 2.77 16.40 16.17
#